data_AF-A0A5S6PYY6-F1
#
_entry.id   AF-A0A5S6PYY6-F1
#
_cell.length_a   1.000
_cell.length_b   1.000
_cell.length_c   1.000
_cell.angle_alpha   90.00
_cell.angle_beta   90.00
_cell.angle_gamma   90.00
#
_symmetry.space_group_name_H-M   'P 1'
#
loop_
_entity.id
_entity.type
_entity.pdbx_description
1 polymer ?
#
loop_
_entity_poly.entity_id
_entity_poly.type
_entity_poly.pdbx_seq_one_letter_code
_entity_poly.pdbx_strand_id
1 'polypeptide(L)'
;MVDRAINLCDDETLKEEINHIRKTLLQNDYPKRFIDDTIKERIRKRKNNDIRRNKGRETKKKTICIPYYPGIGEQIRKIAKNFGYTIAFKSLKDLRSILRSDKVKIPTDRRPGVVYAINCGCGARYFGETGHTGLHRLKEHQMALTRYRNAEKRLRGETVISRGRPQERDPATIMKEAVNTSAWVEHSVDCPLAENRFNFSILNREDNYRIRKIKEAFFIRHNECINRDEGTEISNIWSIVAIQTGCAIQETCTRSETTSI
;
A
#
# COMPACT_ATOMS: atom_id res chain seq x y z
N MET A 1 27.93 -31.42 -13.31
CA MET A 1 27.62 -31.80 -14.71
C MET A 1 26.31 -32.58 -14.78
N VAL A 2 26.20 -33.74 -14.11
CA VAL A 2 24.98 -34.59 -14.13
C VAL A 2 23.71 -33.85 -13.65
N ASP A 3 23.76 -33.12 -12.53
CA ASP A 3 22.59 -32.35 -12.04
C ASP A 3 22.16 -31.24 -13.01
N ARG A 4 23.10 -30.69 -13.78
CA ARG A 4 22.82 -29.64 -14.76
C ARG A 4 22.13 -30.21 -16.01
N ALA A 5 22.62 -31.33 -16.53
CA ALA A 5 21.98 -32.04 -17.65
C ALA A 5 20.56 -32.48 -17.27
N ILE A 6 20.40 -33.05 -16.08
CA ILE A 6 19.12 -33.45 -15.50
C ILE A 6 18.13 -32.28 -15.45
N ASN A 7 18.56 -31.06 -15.10
CA ASN A 7 17.68 -29.90 -14.94
C ASN A 7 17.36 -29.14 -16.23
N LEU A 8 18.17 -29.30 -17.28
CA LEU A 8 18.08 -28.48 -18.50
C LEU A 8 17.72 -29.27 -19.76
N CYS A 9 17.97 -30.59 -19.79
CA CYS A 9 17.73 -31.42 -20.97
C CYS A 9 16.36 -32.12 -20.91
N ASP A 10 15.76 -32.31 -22.08
CA ASP A 10 14.55 -33.11 -22.28
C ASP A 10 14.85 -34.62 -22.17
N ASP A 11 13.82 -35.44 -21.91
CA ASP A 11 13.98 -36.88 -21.63
C ASP A 11 14.65 -37.67 -22.77
N GLU A 12 14.56 -37.17 -24.00
CA GLU A 12 15.20 -37.78 -25.18
C GLU A 12 16.70 -37.47 -25.28
N THR A 13 17.11 -36.22 -25.03
CA THR A 13 18.51 -35.76 -25.14
C THR A 13 19.32 -36.03 -23.87
N LEU A 14 18.64 -36.31 -22.75
CA LEU A 14 19.28 -36.57 -21.46
C LEU A 14 20.22 -37.78 -21.49
N LYS A 15 19.89 -38.84 -22.25
CA LYS A 15 20.74 -40.03 -22.36
C LYS A 15 22.03 -39.74 -23.12
N GLU A 16 21.94 -38.94 -24.17
CA GLU A 16 23.09 -38.54 -24.98
C GLU A 16 24.04 -37.64 -24.19
N GLU A 17 23.50 -36.70 -23.42
CA GLU A 17 24.29 -35.83 -22.55
C GLU A 17 24.95 -36.58 -21.39
N ILE A 18 24.27 -37.56 -20.79
CA ILE A 18 24.90 -38.42 -19.77
C ILE A 18 26.06 -39.22 -20.37
N ASN A 19 25.92 -39.70 -21.61
CA ASN A 19 26.99 -40.39 -22.32
C ASN A 19 28.13 -39.45 -22.70
N HIS A 20 27.83 -38.21 -23.09
CA HIS A 20 28.82 -37.18 -23.34
C HIS A 20 29.63 -36.85 -22.07
N ILE A 21 28.94 -36.59 -20.94
CA ILE A 21 29.57 -36.35 -19.64
C ILE A 21 30.44 -37.54 -19.22
N ARG A 22 29.97 -38.78 -19.43
CA ARG A 22 30.74 -39.99 -19.15
C ARG A 22 32.02 -40.05 -19.97
N LYS A 23 31.95 -39.73 -21.27
CA LYS A 23 33.10 -39.72 -22.18
C LYS A 23 34.11 -38.64 -21.80
N THR A 24 33.65 -37.43 -21.48
CA THR A 24 34.51 -36.32 -21.02
C THR A 24 35.18 -36.65 -19.69
N LEU A 25 34.49 -37.27 -18.75
CA LEU A 25 35.08 -37.68 -17.46
C LEU A 25 36.10 -38.82 -17.63
N LEU A 26 35.86 -39.73 -18.57
CA LEU A 26 36.83 -40.76 -18.94
C LEU A 26 38.11 -40.19 -19.57
N GLN A 27 37.98 -39.15 -20.40
CA GLN A 27 39.10 -38.44 -21.00
C GLN A 27 39.94 -37.64 -19.98
N ASN A 28 39.37 -37.35 -18.80
CA ASN A 28 40.08 -36.70 -17.70
C ASN A 28 40.59 -37.72 -16.65
N ASP A 29 40.78 -38.99 -17.06
CA ASP A 29 41.33 -40.09 -16.24
C ASP A 29 40.59 -40.40 -14.93
N TYR A 30 39.29 -40.10 -14.85
CA TYR A 30 38.48 -40.50 -13.70
C TYR A 30 38.16 -42.02 -13.74
N PRO A 31 38.23 -42.74 -12.60
CA PRO A 31 37.90 -44.16 -12.54
C PRO A 31 36.47 -44.47 -12.99
N LYS A 32 36.29 -45.46 -13.87
CA LYS A 32 34.98 -45.89 -14.42
C LYS A 32 33.92 -46.15 -13.34
N ARG A 33 34.31 -46.84 -12.26
CA ARG A 33 33.41 -47.17 -11.15
C ARG A 33 32.87 -45.92 -10.46
N PHE A 34 33.75 -44.95 -10.21
CA PHE A 34 33.39 -43.70 -9.56
C PHE A 34 32.38 -42.88 -10.38
N ILE A 35 32.57 -42.82 -11.71
CA ILE A 35 31.65 -42.11 -12.61
C ILE A 35 30.25 -42.76 -12.57
N ASP A 36 30.19 -44.08 -12.65
CA ASP A 36 28.93 -44.84 -12.69
C ASP A 36 28.13 -44.76 -11.40
N ASP A 37 28.82 -44.87 -10.27
CA ASP A 37 28.21 -44.79 -8.96
C ASP A 37 27.67 -43.38 -8.71
N THR A 38 28.44 -42.35 -9.08
CA THR A 38 28.02 -40.94 -8.94
C THR A 38 26.81 -40.63 -9.83
N ILE A 39 26.77 -41.10 -11.08
CA ILE A 39 25.62 -40.89 -11.98
C ILE A 39 24.36 -41.58 -11.42
N LYS A 40 24.48 -42.85 -11.00
CA LYS A 40 23.35 -43.62 -10.43
C LYS A 40 22.81 -42.99 -9.16
N GLU A 41 23.69 -42.54 -8.27
CA GLU A 41 23.29 -41.90 -7.01
C GLU A 41 22.53 -40.59 -7.25
N ARG A 42 23.00 -39.77 -8.20
CA ARG A 42 22.37 -38.49 -8.55
C ARG A 42 20.98 -38.68 -9.16
N ILE A 43 20.81 -39.66 -10.05
CA ILE A 43 19.50 -40.00 -10.65
C ILE A 43 18.51 -40.47 -9.56
N ARG A 44 18.96 -41.30 -8.62
CA ARG A 44 18.11 -41.76 -7.49
C ARG A 44 17.68 -40.62 -6.58
N LYS A 45 18.59 -39.70 -6.24
CA LYS A 45 18.28 -38.51 -5.43
C LYS A 45 17.23 -37.60 -6.10
N ARG A 46 17.30 -37.44 -7.42
CA ARG A 46 16.27 -36.68 -8.17
C ARG A 46 14.89 -37.32 -8.08
N LYS A 47 14.78 -38.63 -8.37
CA LYS A 47 13.49 -39.35 -8.29
C LYS A 47 12.85 -39.24 -6.91
N ASN A 48 13.64 -39.36 -5.83
CA ASN A 48 13.13 -39.19 -4.47
C ASN A 48 12.68 -37.75 -4.17
N ASN A 49 13.37 -36.74 -4.71
CA ASN A 49 12.97 -35.34 -4.57
C ASN A 49 11.69 -35.02 -5.35
N ASP A 50 11.51 -35.57 -6.56
CA ASP A 50 10.30 -35.38 -7.34
C ASP A 50 9.08 -36.05 -6.68
N ILE A 51 9.26 -37.24 -6.08
CA ILE A 51 8.23 -37.90 -5.26
C ILE A 51 7.84 -37.03 -4.05
N ARG A 52 8.81 -36.43 -3.36
CA ARG A 52 8.55 -35.50 -2.24
C ARG A 52 7.85 -34.22 -2.71
N ARG A 53 8.22 -33.69 -3.88
CA ARG A 53 7.62 -32.49 -4.48
C ARG A 53 6.18 -32.73 -4.92
N ASN A 54 5.88 -33.89 -5.50
CA ASN A 54 4.52 -34.23 -5.94
C ASN A 54 3.58 -34.51 -4.78
N LYS A 55 4.04 -35.17 -3.69
CA LYS A 55 3.26 -35.27 -2.45
C LYS A 55 2.94 -33.90 -1.82
N GLY A 56 3.77 -32.87 -2.05
CA GLY A 56 3.52 -31.49 -1.60
C GLY A 56 2.59 -30.66 -2.49
N ARG A 57 2.17 -31.18 -3.65
CA ARG A 57 1.30 -30.46 -4.61
C ARG A 57 -0.19 -30.79 -4.44
N GLU A 58 -0.54 -31.92 -3.84
CA GLU A 58 -1.94 -32.40 -3.84
C GLU A 58 -2.92 -31.60 -2.98
N THR A 59 -2.51 -30.76 -2.03
CA THR A 59 -3.39 -29.73 -1.46
C THR A 59 -2.55 -28.60 -0.86
N LYS A 60 -2.12 -27.63 -1.68
CA LYS A 60 -1.64 -26.36 -1.10
C LYS A 60 -2.83 -25.63 -0.49
N LYS A 61 -3.15 -25.93 0.77
CA LYS A 61 -4.10 -25.17 1.58
C LYS A 61 -3.73 -23.69 1.50
N LYS A 62 -4.63 -22.87 0.96
CA LYS A 62 -4.43 -21.42 0.84
C LYS A 62 -4.14 -20.87 2.24
N THR A 63 -3.02 -20.19 2.40
CA THR A 63 -2.57 -19.71 3.71
C THR A 63 -2.97 -18.24 3.89
N ILE A 64 -3.71 -17.93 4.94
CA ILE A 64 -4.13 -16.57 5.30
C ILE A 64 -3.26 -16.11 6.47
N CYS A 65 -2.63 -14.94 6.36
CA CYS A 65 -1.86 -14.33 7.43
C CYS A 65 -2.68 -13.27 8.15
N ILE A 66 -2.90 -13.42 9.46
CA ILE A 66 -3.58 -12.42 10.29
C ILE A 66 -2.75 -12.06 11.53
N PRO A 67 -2.89 -10.85 12.11
CA PRO A 67 -2.32 -10.54 13.41
C PRO A 67 -2.87 -11.47 14.49
N TYR A 68 -2.05 -11.84 15.47
CA TYR A 68 -2.51 -12.62 16.62
C TYR A 68 -3.33 -11.74 17.57
N TYR A 69 -4.59 -12.09 17.77
CA TYR A 69 -5.44 -11.55 18.82
C TYR A 69 -5.85 -12.73 19.73
N PRO A 70 -5.50 -12.72 21.03
CA PRO A 70 -5.85 -13.80 21.94
C PRO A 70 -7.35 -14.08 21.95
N GLY A 71 -7.75 -15.34 21.87
CA GLY A 71 -9.15 -15.79 21.87
C GLY A 71 -9.78 -15.78 20.47
N ILE A 72 -9.72 -14.64 19.78
CA ILE A 72 -10.32 -14.47 18.44
C ILE A 72 -9.49 -15.26 17.40
N GLY A 73 -8.16 -15.17 17.46
CA GLY A 73 -7.27 -15.80 16.49
C GLY A 73 -7.46 -17.32 16.42
N GLU A 74 -7.60 -17.98 17.56
CA GLU A 74 -7.80 -19.42 17.66
C GLU A 74 -9.16 -19.84 17.10
N GLN A 75 -10.22 -19.06 17.36
CA GLN A 75 -11.55 -19.30 16.80
C GLN A 75 -11.53 -19.21 15.29
N ILE A 76 -10.95 -18.13 14.73
CA ILE A 76 -10.81 -17.96 13.28
C ILE A 76 -9.99 -19.10 12.67
N ARG A 77 -8.91 -19.55 13.35
CA ARG A 77 -8.10 -20.71 12.92
C ARG A 77 -8.92 -22.00 12.86
N LYS A 78 -9.77 -22.25 13.85
CA LYS A 78 -10.67 -23.43 13.86
C LYS A 78 -11.64 -23.39 12.70
N ILE A 79 -12.30 -22.26 12.49
CA ILE A 79 -13.28 -22.08 11.40
C ILE A 79 -12.58 -22.25 10.04
N ALA A 80 -11.46 -21.56 9.81
CA ALA A 80 -10.72 -21.62 8.55
C ALA A 80 -10.21 -23.03 8.21
N LYS A 81 -9.85 -23.83 9.23
CA LYS A 81 -9.45 -25.23 9.04
C LYS A 81 -10.58 -26.08 8.44
N ASN A 82 -11.84 -25.83 8.84
CA ASN A 82 -13.00 -26.52 8.28
C ASN A 82 -13.23 -26.17 6.80
N PHE A 83 -12.88 -24.95 6.40
CA PHE A 83 -12.94 -24.49 5.01
C PHE A 83 -11.69 -24.82 4.18
N GLY A 84 -10.74 -25.59 4.72
CA GLY A 84 -9.52 -25.98 4.00
C GLY A 84 -8.42 -24.90 3.92
N TYR A 85 -8.52 -23.83 4.71
CA TYR A 85 -7.51 -22.77 4.79
C TYR A 85 -6.57 -22.98 5.99
N THR A 86 -5.31 -22.59 5.83
CA THR A 86 -4.33 -22.57 6.93
C THR A 86 -4.14 -21.15 7.41
N ILE A 87 -4.30 -20.89 8.70
CA ILE A 87 -4.03 -19.56 9.27
C ILE A 87 -2.63 -19.52 9.87
N ALA A 88 -1.83 -18.56 9.41
CA ALA A 88 -0.57 -18.18 10.03
C ALA A 88 -0.76 -16.89 10.82
N PHE A 89 -0.30 -16.88 12.07
CA PHE A 89 -0.31 -15.65 12.86
C PHE A 89 0.99 -14.89 12.62
N LYS A 90 0.90 -13.59 12.37
CA LYS A 90 2.04 -12.69 12.46
C LYS A 90 2.04 -12.04 13.83
N SER A 91 3.17 -12.09 14.54
CA SER A 91 3.39 -11.19 15.66
C SER A 91 3.41 -9.75 15.13
N LEU A 92 3.06 -8.80 15.98
CA LEU A 92 3.27 -7.38 15.70
C LEU A 92 4.77 -7.07 15.64
N LYS A 93 5.09 -5.77 15.56
CA LYS A 93 6.45 -5.21 15.39
C LYS A 93 7.50 -6.04 16.13
N ASP A 94 8.50 -6.50 15.38
CA ASP A 94 9.59 -7.32 15.90
C ASP A 94 10.32 -6.57 17.02
N LEU A 95 10.65 -7.26 18.11
CA LEU A 95 11.44 -6.69 19.24
C LEU A 95 12.74 -6.09 18.72
N ARG A 96 13.34 -6.71 17.70
CA ARG A 96 14.50 -6.17 16.98
C ARG A 96 14.23 -4.79 16.37
N SER A 97 13.03 -4.53 15.87
CA SER A 97 12.65 -3.22 15.31
C SER A 97 12.43 -2.15 16.38
N ILE A 98 12.12 -2.56 17.62
CA ILE A 98 11.95 -1.65 18.76
C ILE A 98 13.32 -1.29 19.34
N LEU A 99 14.16 -2.30 19.55
CA LEU A 99 15.44 -2.19 20.24
C LEU A 99 16.57 -1.67 19.35
N ARG A 100 16.52 -1.85 18.04
CA ARG A 100 17.56 -1.33 17.15
C ARG A 100 17.41 0.17 16.91
N SER A 101 18.50 0.88 17.18
CA SER A 101 18.73 2.31 16.89
C SER A 101 19.65 2.53 15.69
N ASP A 102 20.11 1.46 15.01
CA ASP A 102 21.09 1.48 13.92
C ASP A 102 20.59 2.20 12.65
N LYS A 103 19.27 2.40 12.51
CA LYS A 103 18.67 3.21 11.44
C LYS A 103 18.20 4.55 11.99
N VAL A 104 18.49 5.62 11.23
CA VAL A 104 17.94 6.96 11.48
C VAL A 104 16.41 6.88 11.50
N LYS A 105 15.82 7.07 12.68
CA LYS A 105 14.37 7.09 12.85
C LYS A 105 13.86 8.41 12.29
N ILE A 106 13.18 8.36 11.14
CA ILE A 106 12.47 9.54 10.63
C ILE A 106 11.43 9.94 11.69
N PRO A 107 11.44 11.20 12.17
CA PRO A 107 10.45 11.69 13.11
C PRO A 107 9.06 11.45 12.54
N THR A 108 8.10 11.13 13.41
CA THR A 108 6.74 10.74 13.02
C THR A 108 6.13 11.67 12.00
N ASP A 109 6.40 12.97 12.12
CA ASP A 109 5.74 14.02 11.36
C ASP A 109 6.27 14.15 9.92
N ARG A 110 7.45 13.57 9.66
CA ARG A 110 8.07 13.54 8.32
C ARG A 110 7.94 12.20 7.62
N ARG A 111 7.11 11.29 8.14
CA ARG A 111 6.92 9.98 7.51
C ARG A 111 6.00 10.11 6.29
N PRO A 112 6.37 9.51 5.15
CA PRO A 112 5.52 9.44 3.96
C PRO A 112 4.36 8.46 4.16
N GLY A 113 3.44 8.41 3.20
CA GLY A 113 2.36 7.43 3.17
C GLY A 113 1.27 7.73 4.20
N VAL A 114 0.59 8.86 4.03
CA VAL A 114 -0.35 9.38 5.02
C VAL A 114 -1.77 9.41 4.46
N VAL A 115 -2.74 8.96 5.26
CA VAL A 115 -4.17 9.28 5.10
C VAL A 115 -4.47 10.41 6.08
N TYR A 116 -5.01 11.51 5.56
CA TYR A 116 -5.25 12.74 6.33
C TYR A 116 -6.68 13.21 6.16
N ALA A 117 -7.12 14.03 7.11
CA ALA A 117 -8.36 14.77 7.04
C ALA A 117 -8.09 16.28 7.14
N ILE A 118 -8.83 17.04 6.36
CA ILE A 118 -8.89 18.50 6.46
C ILE A 118 -10.30 18.89 6.88
N ASN A 119 -10.41 19.51 8.05
CA ASN A 119 -11.67 19.97 8.61
C ASN A 119 -11.75 21.48 8.44
N CYS A 120 -12.74 21.95 7.68
CA CYS A 120 -13.02 23.37 7.54
C CYS A 120 -13.87 23.86 8.72
N GLY A 121 -13.70 25.11 9.12
CA GLY A 121 -14.50 25.76 10.15
C GLY A 121 -15.99 25.89 9.81
N CYS A 122 -16.36 25.70 8.53
CA CYS A 122 -17.76 25.60 8.11
C CYS A 122 -18.42 24.25 8.42
N GLY A 123 -17.65 23.25 8.88
CA GLY A 123 -18.12 21.88 9.13
C GLY A 123 -17.77 20.88 8.02
N ALA A 124 -17.40 21.35 6.83
CA ALA A 124 -16.98 20.48 5.73
C ALA A 124 -15.68 19.71 6.06
N ARG A 125 -15.64 18.44 5.66
CA ARG A 125 -14.48 17.56 5.87
C ARG A 125 -14.00 16.98 4.55
N TYR A 126 -12.70 16.96 4.36
CA TYR A 126 -12.07 16.34 3.19
C TYR A 126 -11.11 15.24 3.65
N PHE A 127 -11.23 14.06 3.06
CA PHE A 127 -10.31 12.95 3.29
C PHE A 127 -9.41 12.76 2.08
N GLY A 128 -8.12 12.53 2.31
CA GLY A 128 -7.20 12.31 1.22
C GLY A 128 -6.04 11.41 1.61
N GLU A 129 -5.45 10.77 0.61
CA GLU A 129 -4.17 10.11 0.75
C GLU A 129 -3.02 10.85 0.08
N THR A 130 -1.81 10.62 0.57
CA THR A 130 -0.58 11.01 -0.09
C THR A 130 0.51 9.96 0.12
N GLY A 131 1.25 9.66 -0.94
CA GLY A 131 2.50 8.91 -0.86
C GLY A 131 3.65 9.74 -0.25
N HIS A 132 3.49 11.06 -0.12
CA HIS A 132 4.46 11.97 0.46
C HIS A 132 4.13 12.30 1.92
N THR A 133 4.80 13.28 2.52
CA THR A 133 4.46 13.78 3.85
C THR A 133 3.16 14.57 3.82
N GLY A 134 2.37 14.53 4.90
CA GLY A 134 1.11 15.28 5.00
C GLY A 134 1.31 16.79 4.79
N LEU A 135 2.39 17.36 5.35
CA LEU A 135 2.74 18.77 5.18
C LEU A 135 3.04 19.13 3.72
N HIS A 136 3.70 18.25 2.96
CA HIS A 136 3.95 18.48 1.54
C HIS A 136 2.63 18.56 0.77
N ARG A 137 1.70 17.63 1.05
CA ARG A 137 0.38 17.63 0.42
C ARG A 137 -0.45 18.87 0.79
N LEU A 138 -0.39 19.32 2.04
CA LEU A 138 -1.03 20.57 2.45
C LEU A 138 -0.47 21.78 1.68
N LYS A 139 0.85 21.84 1.51
CA LYS A 139 1.51 22.89 0.72
C LYS A 139 1.09 22.86 -0.74
N GLU A 140 0.90 21.68 -1.33
CA GLU A 140 0.37 21.54 -2.70
C GLU A 140 -1.03 22.16 -2.82
N HIS A 141 -1.93 21.86 -1.88
CA HIS A 141 -3.27 22.46 -1.84
C HIS A 141 -3.20 24.00 -1.72
N GLN A 142 -2.36 24.52 -0.83
CA GLN A 142 -2.15 25.96 -0.68
C GLN A 142 -1.58 26.59 -1.95
N MET A 143 -0.62 25.96 -2.61
CA MET A 143 -0.06 26.45 -3.88
C MET A 143 -1.11 26.45 -4.99
N ALA A 144 -2.01 25.45 -5.03
CA ALA A 144 -3.13 25.43 -5.98
C ALA A 144 -4.09 26.60 -5.73
N LEU A 145 -4.43 26.90 -4.47
CA LEU A 145 -5.26 28.05 -4.11
C LEU A 145 -4.61 29.38 -4.48
N THR A 146 -3.31 29.56 -4.19
CA THR A 146 -2.58 30.75 -4.60
C THR A 146 -2.57 30.91 -6.12
N ARG A 147 -2.43 29.81 -6.88
CA ARG A 147 -2.53 29.85 -8.35
C ARG A 147 -3.92 30.28 -8.82
N TYR A 148 -4.98 29.76 -8.19
CA TYR A 148 -6.35 30.17 -8.47
C TYR A 148 -6.53 31.68 -8.22
N ARG A 149 -6.20 32.17 -7.03
CA ARG A 149 -6.36 33.59 -6.65
C ARG A 149 -5.53 34.52 -7.54
N ASN A 150 -4.34 34.11 -7.94
CA ASN A 150 -3.52 34.91 -8.87
C ASN A 150 -4.12 34.95 -10.29
N ALA A 151 -4.69 33.84 -10.77
CA ALA A 151 -5.39 33.82 -12.05
C ALA A 151 -6.69 34.65 -11.98
N GLU A 152 -7.42 34.58 -10.87
CA GLU A 152 -8.62 35.37 -10.61
C GLU A 152 -8.32 36.89 -10.64
N LYS A 153 -7.21 37.33 -10.00
CA LYS A 153 -6.73 38.72 -10.08
C LYS A 153 -6.39 39.16 -11.49
N ARG A 154 -5.71 38.30 -12.27
CA ARG A 154 -5.40 38.57 -13.69
C ARG A 154 -6.68 38.71 -14.52
N LEU A 155 -7.69 37.89 -14.25
CA LEU A 155 -8.99 37.97 -14.92
C LEU A 155 -9.70 39.29 -14.61
N ARG A 156 -9.56 39.81 -13.38
CA ARG A 156 -10.03 41.14 -12.99
C ARG A 156 -9.21 42.31 -13.55
N GLY A 157 -8.13 42.05 -14.26
CA GLY A 157 -7.24 43.08 -14.81
C GLY A 157 -6.23 43.66 -13.80
N GLU A 158 -6.08 43.05 -12.63
CA GLU A 158 -5.08 43.47 -11.64
C GLU A 158 -3.66 43.04 -12.06
N THR A 159 -2.67 43.92 -11.86
CA THR A 159 -1.26 43.60 -12.09
C THR A 159 -0.72 42.69 -10.99
N VAL A 160 -0.46 41.43 -11.33
CA VAL A 160 0.21 40.49 -10.43
C VAL A 160 1.72 40.64 -10.56
N ILE A 161 2.37 41.19 -9.53
CA ILE A 161 3.84 41.27 -9.48
C ILE A 161 4.38 39.86 -9.20
N SER A 162 5.01 39.25 -10.20
CA SER A 162 5.67 37.95 -10.06
C SER A 162 7.15 38.04 -10.39
N ARG A 163 7.99 37.30 -9.67
CA ARG A 163 9.39 37.09 -10.06
C ARG A 163 9.46 36.10 -11.22
N GLY A 164 10.12 36.47 -12.31
CA GLY A 164 10.33 35.62 -13.48
C GLY A 164 9.39 35.94 -14.65
N ARG A 165 9.26 34.98 -15.58
CA ARG A 165 8.47 35.15 -16.80
C ARG A 165 6.98 35.27 -16.47
N PRO A 166 6.27 36.29 -16.99
CA PRO A 166 4.81 36.40 -16.86
C PRO A 166 4.12 35.16 -17.42
N GLN A 167 3.03 34.75 -16.78
CA GLN A 167 2.28 33.59 -17.23
C GLN A 167 1.39 33.99 -18.42
N GLU A 168 1.57 33.35 -19.57
CA GLU A 168 0.83 33.67 -20.81
C GLU A 168 -0.47 32.87 -20.95
N ARG A 169 -0.60 31.78 -20.20
CA ARG A 169 -1.79 30.93 -20.23
C ARG A 169 -3.04 31.71 -19.80
N ASP A 170 -4.16 31.37 -20.43
CA ASP A 170 -5.48 31.91 -20.15
C ASP A 170 -5.85 31.74 -18.66
N PRO A 171 -6.21 32.83 -17.95
CA PRO A 171 -6.59 32.78 -16.54
C PRO A 171 -7.72 31.79 -16.23
N ALA A 172 -8.76 31.72 -17.07
CA ALA A 172 -9.91 30.85 -16.81
C ALA A 172 -9.51 29.37 -16.85
N THR A 173 -8.64 29.00 -17.79
CA THR A 173 -8.06 27.65 -17.87
C THR A 173 -7.25 27.29 -16.63
N ILE A 174 -6.42 28.23 -16.12
CA ILE A 174 -5.64 28.03 -14.89
C ILE A 174 -6.55 27.84 -13.67
N MET A 175 -7.62 28.65 -13.56
CA MET A 175 -8.59 28.54 -12.46
C MET A 175 -9.26 27.16 -12.45
N LYS A 176 -9.69 26.68 -13.63
CA LYS A 176 -10.28 25.35 -13.78
C LYS A 176 -9.32 24.24 -13.40
N GLU A 177 -8.06 24.33 -13.83
CA GLU A 177 -7.02 23.36 -13.46
C GLU A 177 -6.76 23.35 -11.95
N ALA A 178 -6.71 24.53 -11.33
CA ALA A 178 -6.48 24.66 -9.89
C ALA A 178 -7.61 24.02 -9.09
N VAL A 179 -8.87 24.32 -9.41
CA VAL A 179 -10.05 23.70 -8.78
C VAL A 179 -10.02 22.19 -8.96
N ASN A 180 -9.69 21.71 -10.16
CA ASN A 180 -9.65 20.27 -10.44
C ASN A 180 -8.60 19.49 -9.63
N THR A 181 -7.59 20.14 -9.04
CA THR A 181 -6.54 19.45 -8.27
C THR A 181 -7.05 18.67 -7.06
N SER A 182 -8.06 19.19 -6.35
CA SER A 182 -8.69 18.49 -5.24
C SER A 182 -10.04 19.11 -4.88
N ALA A 183 -10.92 18.30 -4.30
CA ALA A 183 -12.21 18.77 -3.79
C ALA A 183 -12.05 19.80 -2.65
N TRP A 184 -10.96 19.70 -1.87
CA TRP A 184 -10.60 20.71 -0.89
C TRP A 184 -10.35 22.08 -1.52
N VAL A 185 -9.62 22.13 -2.64
CA VAL A 185 -9.31 23.39 -3.32
C VAL A 185 -10.59 24.01 -3.90
N GLU A 186 -11.47 23.20 -4.49
CA GLU A 186 -12.79 23.63 -4.93
C GLU A 186 -13.60 24.27 -3.80
N HIS A 187 -13.78 23.58 -2.68
CA HIS A 187 -14.47 24.12 -1.52
C HIS A 187 -13.81 25.40 -0.97
N SER A 188 -12.47 25.46 -0.99
CA SER A 188 -11.73 26.59 -0.41
C SER A 188 -11.82 27.86 -1.25
N VAL A 189 -12.13 27.74 -2.55
CA VAL A 189 -12.41 28.90 -3.40
C VAL A 189 -13.70 29.60 -2.94
N ASP A 190 -14.73 28.81 -2.64
CA ASP A 190 -16.07 29.29 -2.30
C ASP A 190 -16.26 29.60 -0.81
N CYS A 191 -15.40 29.06 0.05
CA CYS A 191 -15.52 29.16 1.50
C CYS A 191 -14.38 29.99 2.12
N PRO A 192 -14.65 31.24 2.58
CA PRO A 192 -13.64 32.08 3.23
C PRO A 192 -13.07 31.47 4.53
N LEU A 193 -13.85 30.62 5.21
CA LEU A 193 -13.40 29.93 6.43
C LEU A 193 -12.34 28.87 6.14
N ALA A 194 -12.24 28.37 4.90
CA ALA A 194 -11.26 27.35 4.53
C ALA A 194 -9.83 27.89 4.44
N GLU A 195 -9.64 29.19 4.23
CA GLU A 195 -8.30 29.80 4.16
C GLU A 195 -7.71 30.04 5.56
N ASN A 196 -8.54 30.46 6.53
CA ASN A 196 -8.07 30.93 7.83
C ASN A 196 -8.45 30.03 9.01
N ARG A 197 -9.46 29.17 8.86
CA ARG A 197 -10.01 28.37 9.96
C ARG A 197 -10.18 26.92 9.51
N PHE A 198 -9.08 26.24 9.21
CA PHE A 198 -9.06 24.82 8.95
C PHE A 198 -8.11 24.08 9.90
N ASN A 199 -8.39 22.80 10.12
CA ASN A 199 -7.52 21.90 10.86
C ASN A 199 -7.05 20.78 9.93
N PHE A 200 -5.74 20.56 9.87
CA PHE A 200 -5.13 19.44 9.17
C PHE A 200 -4.73 18.36 10.18
N SER A 201 -5.30 17.17 10.04
CA SER A 201 -5.05 16.04 10.93
C SER A 201 -4.59 14.80 10.17
N ILE A 202 -3.61 14.10 10.74
CA ILE A 202 -3.13 12.82 10.21
C ILE A 202 -3.94 11.70 10.87
N LEU A 203 -4.70 10.95 10.07
CA LEU A 203 -5.53 9.84 10.56
C LEU A 203 -4.71 8.57 10.71
N ASN A 204 -4.09 8.14 9.61
CA ASN A 204 -3.34 6.89 9.54
C ASN A 204 -2.08 7.04 8.70
N ARG A 205 -1.09 6.20 8.99
CA ARG A 205 0.11 6.02 8.16
C ARG A 205 0.10 4.62 7.56
N GLU A 206 0.33 4.54 6.27
CA GLU A 206 0.38 3.31 5.50
C GLU A 206 1.31 3.50 4.32
N ASP A 207 2.40 2.72 4.26
CA ASP A 207 3.38 2.81 3.17
C ASP A 207 2.82 2.18 1.88
N ASN A 208 2.02 1.12 2.01
CA ASN A 208 1.45 0.42 0.87
C ASN A 208 0.33 1.22 0.22
N TYR A 209 0.56 1.66 -1.03
CA TYR A 209 -0.40 2.45 -1.82
C TYR A 209 -1.80 1.82 -1.88
N ARG A 210 -1.91 0.50 -2.11
CA ARG A 210 -3.22 -0.15 -2.25
C ARG A 210 -3.99 -0.16 -0.94
N ILE A 211 -3.32 -0.45 0.16
CA ILE A 211 -3.95 -0.43 1.49
C ILE A 211 -4.32 1.01 1.88
N ARG A 212 -3.47 1.98 1.50
CA ARG A 212 -3.74 3.39 1.74
C ARG A 212 -4.98 3.88 0.99
N LYS A 213 -5.18 3.45 -0.27
CA LYS A 213 -6.39 3.69 -1.04
C LYS A 213 -7.65 3.07 -0.44
N ILE A 214 -7.54 1.86 0.09
CA ILE A 214 -8.64 1.23 0.83
C ILE A 214 -8.96 2.02 2.09
N LYS A 215 -7.95 2.44 2.87
CA LYS A 215 -8.16 3.25 4.08
C LYS A 215 -8.82 4.60 3.76
N GLU A 216 -8.37 5.29 2.72
CA GLU A 216 -8.98 6.54 2.23
C GLU A 216 -10.47 6.35 1.91
N ALA A 217 -10.79 5.38 1.05
CA ALA A 217 -12.17 5.08 0.67
C ALA A 217 -13.03 4.68 1.87
N PHE A 218 -12.44 4.00 2.85
CA PHE A 218 -13.12 3.63 4.08
C PHE A 218 -13.51 4.86 4.92
N PHE A 219 -12.67 5.90 5.00
CA PHE A 219 -13.05 7.15 5.66
C PHE A 219 -14.10 7.92 4.87
N ILE A 220 -13.97 7.99 3.55
CA ILE A 220 -14.91 8.72 2.68
C ILE A 220 -16.33 8.17 2.81
N ARG A 221 -16.49 6.83 2.78
CA ARG A 221 -17.81 6.18 2.79
C ARG A 221 -18.55 6.24 4.13
N HIS A 222 -17.82 6.40 5.23
CA HIS A 222 -18.38 6.33 6.59
C HIS A 222 -18.48 7.71 7.26
N ASN A 223 -18.17 8.79 6.54
CA ASN A 223 -18.27 10.15 7.05
C ASN A 223 -18.86 11.09 5.98
N GLU A 224 -19.65 12.07 6.41
CA GLU A 224 -20.03 13.17 5.52
C GLU A 224 -18.78 13.98 5.14
N CYS A 225 -18.54 14.13 3.83
CA CYS A 225 -17.35 14.76 3.31
C CYS A 225 -17.59 15.43 1.95
N ILE A 226 -16.67 16.33 1.57
CA ILE A 226 -16.73 17.07 0.30
C ILE A 226 -16.02 16.35 -0.85
N ASN A 227 -15.59 15.11 -0.66
CA ASN A 227 -14.91 14.34 -1.69
C ASN A 227 -15.82 14.15 -2.92
N ARG A 228 -15.24 14.19 -4.13
CA ARG A 228 -15.98 14.03 -5.40
C ARG A 228 -16.38 12.59 -5.71
N ASP A 229 -15.68 11.63 -5.11
CA ASP A 229 -15.86 10.20 -5.31
C ASP A 229 -15.89 9.47 -3.96
N GLU A 230 -16.40 8.24 -3.94
CA GLU A 230 -16.42 7.35 -2.77
C GLU A 230 -15.11 6.55 -2.58
N GLY A 231 -14.05 6.93 -3.29
CA GLY A 231 -12.79 6.21 -3.34
C GLY A 231 -12.86 4.84 -4.02
N THR A 232 -11.90 3.97 -3.68
CA THR A 232 -11.80 2.60 -4.19
C THR A 232 -12.97 1.73 -3.73
N GLU A 233 -13.42 0.81 -4.57
CA GLU A 233 -14.49 -0.13 -4.23
C GLU A 233 -14.08 -1.04 -3.06
N ILE A 234 -14.91 -1.03 -2.02
CA ILE A 234 -14.79 -1.89 -0.84
C ILE A 234 -16.09 -2.69 -0.70
N SER A 235 -15.98 -3.99 -0.41
CA SER A 235 -17.13 -4.84 -0.12
C SER A 235 -17.93 -4.32 1.08
N ASN A 236 -19.26 -4.27 0.95
CA ASN A 236 -20.19 -3.80 1.99
C ASN A 236 -20.09 -4.57 3.32
N ILE A 237 -19.50 -5.77 3.33
CA ILE A 237 -19.23 -6.52 4.56
C ILE A 237 -18.36 -5.69 5.53
N TRP A 238 -17.43 -4.89 4.99
CA TRP A 238 -16.57 -4.03 5.80
C TRP A 238 -17.31 -2.87 6.44
N SER A 239 -18.45 -2.43 5.87
CA SER A 239 -19.25 -1.34 6.46
C SER A 239 -19.87 -1.75 7.80
N ILE A 240 -20.31 -3.00 7.91
CA ILE A 240 -20.83 -3.56 9.17
C ILE A 240 -19.74 -3.52 10.25
N VAL A 241 -18.53 -3.92 9.90
CA VAL A 241 -17.38 -3.88 10.84
C VAL A 241 -17.03 -2.44 11.21
N ALA A 242 -17.07 -1.51 10.26
CA ALA A 242 -16.78 -0.09 10.49
C ALA A 242 -17.74 0.52 11.54
N ILE A 243 -19.05 0.29 11.35
CA ILE A 243 -20.11 0.81 12.21
C ILE A 243 -19.96 0.23 13.62
N GLN A 244 -19.74 -1.09 13.73
CA GLN A 244 -19.67 -1.76 15.03
C GLN A 244 -18.41 -1.41 15.83
N THR A 245 -17.29 -1.15 15.14
CA THR A 245 -16.01 -0.87 15.80
C THR A 245 -15.71 0.63 15.93
N GLY A 246 -16.46 1.50 15.24
CA GLY A 246 -16.21 2.94 15.17
C GLY A 246 -14.86 3.29 14.52
N CYS A 247 -14.15 2.34 13.91
CA CYS A 247 -12.74 2.52 13.55
C CYS A 247 -12.48 3.54 12.42
N ALA A 248 -13.53 3.96 11.73
CA ALA A 248 -13.48 4.92 10.63
C ALA A 248 -14.34 6.17 10.85
N ILE A 249 -15.03 6.27 11.99
CA ILE A 249 -15.94 7.37 12.27
C ILE A 249 -15.13 8.48 12.93
N GLN A 250 -15.12 9.67 12.33
CA GLN A 250 -14.62 10.87 12.98
C GLN A 250 -15.80 11.53 13.71
N GLU A 251 -15.75 11.53 15.05
CA GLU A 251 -16.77 12.19 15.87
C GLU A 251 -17.03 13.61 15.36
N THR A 252 -18.31 13.98 15.24
CA THR A 252 -18.72 15.35 14.97
C THR A 252 -18.24 16.21 16.12
N CYS A 253 -17.53 17.30 15.83
CA CYS A 253 -17.24 18.33 16.81
C CYS A 253 -18.58 18.94 17.21
N THR A 254 -19.20 18.43 18.28
CA THR A 254 -20.35 19.06 18.90
C THR A 254 -19.85 20.42 19.38
N ARG A 255 -20.42 21.50 18.83
CA ARG A 255 -20.24 22.83 19.40
C ARG A 255 -20.69 22.71 20.85
N SER A 256 -19.74 22.79 21.78
CA SER A 256 -20.06 23.04 23.18
C SER A 256 -20.79 24.38 23.21
N GLU A 257 -22.12 24.34 23.25
CA GLU A 257 -22.93 25.47 23.63
C GLU A 257 -22.52 25.84 25.05
N THR A 258 -21.67 26.86 25.16
CA THR A 258 -21.45 27.58 26.41
C THR A 258 -22.75 28.30 26.73
N THR A 259 -23.62 27.59 27.44
CA THR A 259 -24.72 28.18 28.19
C THR A 259 -24.07 28.93 29.36
N SER A 260 -23.80 30.22 29.17
CA SER A 260 -23.49 31.11 30.28
C SER A 260 -24.80 31.72 30.76
N ILE A 261 -25.17 31.34 31.98
CA ILE A 261 -26.18 31.98 32.83
C ILE A 261 -25.69 33.38 33.20
#